data_AF-K1L9W7-F1
#
_entry.id   AF-K1L9W7-F1
#
_cell.length_a   1.000
_cell.length_b   1.000
_cell.length_c   1.000
_cell.angle_alpha   90.00
_cell.angle_beta   90.00
_cell.angle_gamma   90.00
#
_symmetry.space_group_name_H-M   'P 1'
#
loop_
_entity.id
_entity.type
_entity.pdbx_description
1 polymer ?
#
loop_
_entity_poly.entity_id
_entity_poly.type
_entity_poly.pdbx_seq_one_letter_code
_entity_poly.pdbx_strand_id
1 'polypeptide(L)'
;MNIAKAMDGKNLAGSIETAIRALSAVSDMSYINSVPSIAQGNAKTHAIGLGQMNLHGYLARERVYYGSEEGLDFTNIYFYTVVFHALRASNLLAIEKNETFEGFADSKYASGEFFDKYTDQEWVPATERVRELFTGIDIPTQDDWRALKASIMEHGIYNQNLQAVPPTGSISYINNSTSSIHPVAAKIEIRKEGKIGRVYYPAPYLTNDNLEYYQDAYEIGYEKVIDTYAVATQHVDQGLSLTLFFKDTATTRDINKAQIYAWRKGIKTLYYIRLRQMALEGTEVEGCVSCAL
;
A
#
# COMPACT_ATOMS: atom_id res chain seq x y z
N MET A 1 -5.26 -1.69 5.33
CA MET A 1 -4.88 -1.41 6.73
C MET A 1 -4.27 -0.02 6.83
N ASN A 2 -4.46 0.65 7.97
CA ASN A 2 -3.82 1.94 8.27
C ASN A 2 -2.42 1.68 8.84
N ILE A 3 -1.39 2.10 8.11
CA ILE A 3 0.01 1.83 8.46
C ILE A 3 0.35 2.39 9.84
N ALA A 4 0.01 3.65 10.12
CA ALA A 4 0.33 4.28 11.40
C ALA A 4 -0.25 3.51 12.59
N LYS A 5 -1.53 3.10 12.50
CA LYS A 5 -2.18 2.34 13.58
C LYS A 5 -1.64 0.92 13.71
N ALA A 6 -1.27 0.30 12.60
CA ALA A 6 -0.66 -1.03 12.60
C ALA A 6 0.73 -1.00 13.29
N MET A 7 1.54 0.02 13.01
CA MET A 7 2.84 0.23 13.65
C MET A 7 2.69 0.54 15.15
N ASP A 8 1.76 1.44 15.52
CA ASP A 8 1.50 1.78 16.94
C ASP A 8 1.06 0.56 17.76
N GLY A 9 0.31 -0.36 17.15
CA GLY A 9 -0.19 -1.56 17.81
C GLY A 9 0.87 -2.64 18.07
N LYS A 10 2.05 -2.54 17.45
CA LYS A 10 3.19 -3.48 17.57
C LYS A 10 2.92 -4.96 17.29
N ASN A 11 1.71 -5.31 16.86
CA ASN A 11 1.30 -6.66 16.48
C ASN A 11 0.85 -6.68 15.02
N LEU A 12 1.82 -6.46 14.11
CA LEU A 12 1.55 -6.53 12.67
C LEU A 12 1.04 -7.92 12.29
N ALA A 13 1.65 -8.98 12.81
CA ALA A 13 1.28 -10.36 12.55
C ALA A 13 -0.21 -10.63 12.80
N GLY A 14 -0.72 -10.30 13.99
CA GLY A 14 -2.13 -10.51 14.35
C GLY A 14 -3.09 -9.61 13.59
N SER A 15 -2.68 -8.37 13.29
CA SER A 15 -3.48 -7.43 12.49
C SER A 15 -3.68 -7.93 11.05
N ILE A 16 -2.60 -8.41 10.43
CA ILE A 16 -2.61 -8.93 9.06
C ILE A 16 -3.40 -10.22 9.01
N GLU A 17 -3.15 -11.16 9.94
CA GLU A 17 -3.90 -12.42 9.99
C GLU A 17 -5.41 -12.19 10.14
N THR A 18 -5.81 -11.30 11.05
CA THR A 18 -7.21 -10.92 11.22
C THR A 18 -7.80 -10.35 9.93
N ALA A 19 -7.07 -9.47 9.24
CA ALA A 19 -7.52 -8.87 7.98
C ALA A 19 -7.66 -9.90 6.85
N ILE A 20 -6.70 -10.83 6.72
CA ILE A 20 -6.75 -11.91 5.71
C ILE A 20 -7.94 -12.83 5.97
N ARG A 21 -8.18 -13.23 7.22
CA ARG A 21 -9.35 -14.05 7.59
C ARG A 21 -10.67 -13.33 7.32
N ALA A 22 -10.76 -12.04 7.67
CA ALA A 22 -11.96 -11.24 7.41
C ALA A 22 -12.25 -11.10 5.91
N LEU A 23 -11.23 -10.82 5.09
CA LEU A 23 -11.38 -10.74 3.64
C LEU A 23 -11.73 -12.10 3.02
N SER A 24 -11.11 -13.19 3.50
CA SER A 24 -11.41 -14.55 3.03
C SER A 24 -12.86 -14.91 3.34
N ALA A 25 -13.35 -14.58 4.54
CA ALA A 25 -14.75 -14.79 4.89
C ALA A 25 -15.72 -14.02 3.98
N VAL A 26 -15.38 -12.79 3.56
CA VAL A 26 -16.18 -12.06 2.57
C VAL A 26 -16.21 -12.77 1.21
N SER A 27 -15.07 -13.32 0.77
CA SER A 27 -15.01 -14.14 -0.46
C SER A 27 -15.88 -15.40 -0.32
N ASP A 28 -15.75 -16.14 0.77
CA ASP A 28 -16.51 -17.37 1.03
C ASP A 28 -18.03 -17.15 1.10
N MET A 29 -18.45 -15.99 1.63
CA MET A 29 -19.86 -15.60 1.74
C MET A 29 -20.42 -15.00 0.44
N SER A 30 -19.60 -14.82 -0.60
CA SER A 30 -20.00 -14.15 -1.83
C SER A 30 -20.63 -15.13 -2.82
N TYR A 31 -21.95 -14.99 -3.06
CA TYR A 31 -22.71 -15.82 -3.99
C TYR A 31 -23.29 -14.97 -5.13
N ILE A 32 -22.59 -14.94 -6.27
CA ILE A 32 -22.92 -14.06 -7.41
C ILE A 32 -23.63 -14.88 -8.50
N ASN A 33 -24.83 -15.39 -8.19
CA ASN A 33 -25.57 -16.30 -9.08
C ASN A 33 -26.00 -15.66 -10.41
N SER A 34 -26.06 -14.34 -10.49
CA SER A 34 -26.37 -13.61 -11.72
C SER A 34 -25.26 -13.71 -12.78
N VAL A 35 -24.03 -14.05 -12.38
CA VAL A 35 -22.87 -14.16 -13.28
C VAL A 35 -22.06 -15.41 -12.92
N PRO A 36 -22.41 -16.60 -13.48
CA PRO A 36 -21.82 -17.87 -13.08
C PRO A 36 -20.29 -17.93 -13.15
N SER A 37 -19.67 -17.27 -14.13
CA SER A 37 -18.20 -17.22 -14.25
C SER A 37 -17.54 -16.47 -13.08
N ILE A 38 -18.18 -15.42 -12.54
CA ILE A 38 -17.67 -14.68 -11.39
C ILE A 38 -17.81 -15.50 -10.12
N ALA A 39 -18.95 -16.16 -9.93
CA ALA A 39 -19.15 -17.07 -8.80
C ALA A 39 -18.13 -18.22 -8.81
N GLN A 40 -17.91 -18.84 -9.98
CA GLN A 40 -16.90 -19.89 -10.15
C GLN A 40 -15.48 -19.34 -9.91
N GLY A 41 -15.13 -18.18 -10.48
CA GLY A 41 -13.81 -17.58 -10.27
C GLY A 41 -13.52 -17.32 -8.79
N ASN A 42 -14.48 -16.74 -8.06
CA ASN A 42 -14.36 -16.52 -6.61
C ASN A 42 -14.20 -17.83 -5.85
N ALA A 43 -15.07 -18.82 -6.10
CA ALA A 43 -15.03 -20.11 -5.41
C ALA A 43 -13.76 -20.93 -5.71
N LYS A 44 -13.14 -20.75 -6.88
CA LYS A 44 -11.91 -21.45 -7.25
C LYS A 44 -10.66 -20.80 -6.68
N THR A 45 -10.64 -19.48 -6.59
CA THR A 45 -9.40 -18.73 -6.32
C THR A 45 -9.33 -18.21 -4.89
N HIS A 46 -10.47 -18.00 -4.23
CA HIS A 46 -10.58 -17.30 -2.95
C HIS A 46 -9.74 -16.02 -2.90
N ALA A 47 -9.62 -15.34 -4.05
CA ALA A 47 -8.73 -14.19 -4.21
C ALA A 47 -9.22 -13.00 -3.39
N ILE A 48 -8.30 -12.38 -2.65
CA ILE A 48 -8.56 -11.21 -1.81
C ILE A 48 -7.58 -10.09 -2.11
N GLY A 49 -7.83 -8.89 -1.57
CA GLY A 49 -6.98 -7.72 -1.77
C GLY A 49 -6.77 -6.93 -0.49
N LEU A 50 -5.75 -7.31 0.29
CA LEU A 50 -5.30 -6.54 1.44
C LEU A 50 -4.46 -5.34 0.99
N GLY A 51 -5.05 -4.15 1.03
CA GLY A 51 -4.37 -2.90 0.71
C GLY A 51 -3.79 -2.18 1.92
N GLN A 52 -2.93 -1.20 1.66
CA GLN A 52 -2.32 -0.34 2.67
C GLN A 52 -2.72 1.13 2.44
N MET A 53 -2.84 1.89 3.52
CA MET A 53 -3.12 3.32 3.49
C MET A 53 -2.35 4.04 4.60
N ASN A 54 -2.32 5.35 4.53
CA ASN A 54 -1.67 6.23 5.49
C ASN A 54 -0.14 6.28 5.45
N LEU A 55 0.51 5.87 4.35
CA LEU A 55 1.98 5.83 4.31
C LEU A 55 2.57 7.22 4.54
N HIS A 56 2.14 8.22 3.76
CA HIS A 56 2.70 9.55 3.87
C HIS A 56 2.41 10.20 5.23
N GLY A 57 1.19 10.01 5.76
CA GLY A 57 0.83 10.49 7.10
C GLY A 57 1.65 9.84 8.21
N TYR A 58 1.98 8.55 8.09
CA TYR A 58 2.88 7.88 9.03
C TYR A 58 4.31 8.43 8.92
N LEU A 59 4.89 8.45 7.72
CA LEU A 59 6.24 8.96 7.50
C LEU A 59 6.39 10.39 8.01
N ALA A 60 5.43 11.27 7.72
CA ALA A 60 5.47 12.65 8.17
C ALA A 60 5.32 12.81 9.69
N ARG A 61 4.48 11.98 10.35
CA ARG A 61 4.40 11.92 11.81
C ARG A 61 5.75 11.53 12.42
N GLU A 62 6.44 10.58 11.80
CA GLU A 62 7.76 10.09 12.21
C GLU A 62 8.92 10.94 11.70
N ARG A 63 8.66 12.11 11.13
CA ARG A 63 9.67 13.05 10.60
C ARG A 63 10.57 12.42 9.52
N VAL A 64 9.98 11.59 8.65
CA VAL A 64 10.64 11.00 7.48
C VAL A 64 10.03 11.61 6.22
N TYR A 65 10.87 12.18 5.34
CA TYR A 65 10.39 12.71 4.07
C TYR A 65 9.96 11.59 3.12
N TYR A 66 8.84 11.80 2.43
CA TYR A 66 8.39 10.85 1.42
C TYR A 66 9.42 10.69 0.29
N GLY A 67 9.74 9.44 -0.07
CA GLY A 67 10.73 9.11 -1.10
C GLY A 67 12.18 9.47 -0.73
N SER A 68 12.46 9.74 0.54
CA SER A 68 13.82 9.69 1.08
C SER A 68 14.32 8.24 1.18
N GLU A 69 15.62 8.05 1.38
CA GLU A 69 16.20 6.73 1.62
C GLU A 69 15.51 5.99 2.79
N GLU A 70 15.30 6.69 3.90
CA GLU A 70 14.57 6.16 5.08
C GLU A 70 13.11 5.81 4.74
N GLY A 71 12.44 6.63 3.92
CA GLY A 71 11.07 6.37 3.49
C GLY A 71 10.95 5.15 2.59
N LEU A 72 11.93 4.94 1.70
CA LEU A 72 12.00 3.76 0.82
C LEU A 72 12.34 2.50 1.63
N ASP A 73 13.30 2.59 2.55
CA ASP A 73 13.69 1.51 3.46
C ASP A 73 12.52 1.07 4.36
N PHE A 74 11.81 2.02 4.98
CA PHE A 74 10.58 1.74 5.73
C PHE A 74 9.56 1.00 4.86
N THR A 75 9.29 1.52 3.66
CA THR A 75 8.30 0.94 2.76
C THR A 75 8.67 -0.49 2.37
N ASN A 76 9.94 -0.74 2.09
CA ASN A 76 10.48 -2.07 1.78
C ASN A 76 10.24 -3.04 2.95
N ILE A 77 10.73 -2.72 4.15
CA ILE A 77 10.64 -3.60 5.33
C ILE A 77 9.20 -3.80 5.80
N TYR A 78 8.37 -2.75 5.72
CA TYR A 78 6.95 -2.86 6.04
C TYR A 78 6.24 -3.86 5.12
N PHE A 79 6.38 -3.70 3.80
CA PHE A 79 5.71 -4.59 2.86
C PHE A 79 6.32 -6.01 2.85
N TYR A 80 7.62 -6.16 3.10
CA TYR A 80 8.28 -7.44 3.37
C TYR A 80 7.64 -8.18 4.56
N THR A 81 7.37 -7.46 5.64
CA THR A 81 6.71 -8.01 6.83
C THR A 81 5.24 -8.35 6.54
N VAL A 82 4.55 -7.51 5.76
CA VAL A 82 3.15 -7.74 5.37
C VAL A 82 3.00 -9.01 4.54
N VAL A 83 3.81 -9.20 3.50
CA VAL A 83 3.70 -10.36 2.61
C VAL A 83 3.98 -11.67 3.34
N PHE A 84 4.94 -11.70 4.26
CA PHE A 84 5.22 -12.86 5.10
C PHE A 84 3.98 -13.28 5.90
N HIS A 85 3.41 -12.36 6.67
CA HIS A 85 2.26 -12.68 7.53
C HIS A 85 0.97 -12.92 6.73
N ALA A 86 0.82 -12.30 5.56
CA ALA A 86 -0.31 -12.59 4.67
C ALA A 86 -0.26 -14.04 4.15
N LEU A 87 0.92 -14.49 3.70
CA LEU A 87 1.14 -15.87 3.27
C LEU A 87 0.96 -16.85 4.42
N ARG A 88 1.52 -16.54 5.60
CA ARG A 88 1.33 -17.34 6.81
C ARG A 88 -0.15 -17.52 7.15
N ALA A 89 -0.93 -16.44 7.15
CA ALA A 89 -2.36 -16.51 7.43
C ALA A 89 -3.12 -17.36 6.40
N SER A 90 -2.76 -17.24 5.11
CA SER A 90 -3.37 -18.05 4.05
C SER A 90 -2.97 -19.53 4.11
N ASN A 91 -1.74 -19.83 4.52
CA ASN A 91 -1.27 -21.20 4.78
C ASN A 91 -2.00 -21.83 5.97
N LEU A 92 -2.19 -21.07 7.06
CA LEU A 92 -2.99 -21.52 8.21
C LEU A 92 -4.44 -21.81 7.80
N LEU A 93 -5.06 -20.94 6.99
CA LEU A 93 -6.40 -21.19 6.44
C LEU A 93 -6.45 -22.47 5.61
N ALA A 94 -5.42 -22.75 4.81
CA ALA A 94 -5.36 -23.97 4.01
C ALA A 94 -5.29 -25.23 4.87
N ILE A 95 -4.49 -25.19 5.94
CA ILE A 95 -4.38 -26.29 6.92
C ILE A 95 -5.71 -26.49 7.65
N GLU A 96 -6.30 -25.41 8.17
CA GLU A 96 -7.55 -25.44 8.95
C GLU A 96 -8.74 -25.96 8.13
N LYS A 97 -8.83 -25.56 6.87
CA LYS A 97 -9.92 -25.95 5.95
C LYS A 97 -9.61 -27.22 5.17
N ASN A 98 -8.36 -27.68 5.18
CA ASN A 98 -7.84 -28.74 4.33
C ASN A 98 -8.16 -28.49 2.83
N GLU A 99 -7.91 -27.26 2.39
CA GLU A 99 -8.27 -26.77 1.05
C GLU A 99 -7.26 -25.70 0.58
N THR A 100 -6.91 -25.73 -0.70
CA THR A 100 -6.11 -24.69 -1.37
C THR A 100 -6.89 -24.12 -2.53
N PHE A 101 -6.48 -22.95 -3.05
CA PHE A 101 -7.04 -22.47 -4.31
C PHE A 101 -6.80 -23.47 -5.47
N GLU A 102 -7.70 -23.48 -6.44
CA GLU A 102 -7.62 -24.33 -7.64
C GLU A 102 -6.37 -23.98 -8.47
N GLY A 103 -5.55 -24.98 -8.77
CA GLY A 103 -4.29 -24.81 -9.50
C GLY A 103 -3.08 -24.47 -8.63
N PHE A 104 -3.16 -24.63 -7.30
CA PHE A 104 -2.02 -24.44 -6.40
C PHE A 104 -0.77 -25.22 -6.83
N ALA A 105 -0.93 -26.50 -7.23
CA ALA A 105 0.17 -27.37 -7.62
C ALA A 105 1.01 -26.85 -8.80
N ASP A 106 0.41 -26.05 -9.69
CA ASP A 106 1.08 -25.46 -10.86
C ASP A 106 1.66 -24.06 -10.57
N SER A 107 1.54 -23.58 -9.32
CA SER A 107 1.95 -22.23 -8.94
C SER A 107 3.42 -22.15 -8.50
N LYS A 108 3.97 -20.92 -8.54
CA LYS A 108 5.29 -20.63 -7.97
C LYS A 108 5.37 -20.77 -6.45
N TYR A 109 4.22 -20.85 -5.77
CA TYR A 109 4.18 -21.17 -4.35
C TYR A 109 4.45 -22.66 -4.12
N ALA A 110 3.86 -23.54 -4.93
CA ALA A 110 4.09 -24.98 -4.86
C ALA A 110 5.50 -25.38 -5.29
N SER A 111 6.04 -24.76 -6.34
CA SER A 111 7.42 -25.02 -6.78
C SER A 111 8.48 -24.48 -5.82
N GLY A 112 8.12 -23.54 -4.95
CA GLY A 112 9.03 -22.86 -4.04
C GLY A 112 9.76 -21.64 -4.64
N GLU A 113 9.69 -21.43 -5.96
CA GLU A 113 10.40 -20.35 -6.69
C GLU A 113 10.06 -18.96 -6.15
N PHE A 114 8.81 -18.74 -5.71
CA PHE A 114 8.37 -17.45 -5.17
C PHE A 114 9.21 -17.00 -3.97
N PHE A 115 9.70 -17.95 -3.17
CA PHE A 115 10.35 -17.69 -1.89
C PHE A 115 11.85 -17.44 -2.01
N ASP A 116 12.47 -17.78 -3.13
CA ASP A 116 13.93 -17.72 -3.29
C ASP A 116 14.48 -16.32 -2.97
N LYS A 117 13.82 -15.26 -3.45
CA LYS A 117 14.19 -13.87 -3.13
C LYS A 117 14.14 -13.53 -1.63
N TYR A 118 13.34 -14.25 -0.84
CA TYR A 118 13.19 -14.04 0.60
C TYR A 118 14.12 -14.93 1.44
N THR A 119 14.54 -16.07 0.89
CA THR A 119 15.43 -17.03 1.56
C THR A 119 16.91 -16.83 1.24
N ASP A 120 17.21 -16.25 0.07
CA ASP A 120 18.56 -16.21 -0.50
C ASP A 120 19.31 -14.92 -0.17
N GLN A 121 18.62 -13.91 0.36
CA GLN A 121 19.22 -12.69 0.86
C GLN A 121 18.60 -12.25 2.19
N GLU A 122 19.38 -11.47 2.95
CA GLU A 122 18.93 -10.87 4.20
C GLU A 122 18.05 -9.64 3.93
N TRP A 123 16.99 -9.48 4.73
CA TRP A 123 16.05 -8.37 4.66
C TRP A 123 15.98 -7.71 6.04
N VAL A 124 16.79 -6.68 6.22
CA VAL A 124 16.85 -5.90 7.47
C VAL A 124 16.78 -4.41 7.14
N PRO A 125 16.32 -3.57 8.07
CA PRO A 125 16.34 -2.13 7.87
C PRO A 125 17.74 -1.62 7.53
N ALA A 126 17.87 -0.94 6.39
CA ALA A 126 19.14 -0.37 5.93
C ALA A 126 19.54 0.87 6.75
N THR A 127 18.57 1.63 7.23
CA THR A 127 18.76 2.89 7.95
C THR A 127 18.51 2.71 9.45
N GLU A 128 19.28 3.45 10.27
CA GLU A 128 19.09 3.43 11.73
C GLU A 128 17.68 3.90 12.12
N ARG A 129 17.17 4.92 11.42
CA ARG A 129 15.83 5.44 11.66
C ARG A 129 14.76 4.36 11.50
N VAL A 130 14.86 3.50 10.49
CA VAL A 130 13.89 2.41 10.31
C VAL A 130 14.09 1.30 11.35
N ARG A 131 15.32 1.03 11.82
CA ARG A 131 15.53 0.13 12.97
C ARG A 131 14.79 0.62 14.21
N GLU A 132 14.87 1.92 14.50
CA GLU A 132 14.12 2.53 15.60
C GLU A 132 12.60 2.38 15.41
N LEU A 133 12.08 2.65 14.22
CA LEU A 133 10.64 2.58 13.93
C LEU A 133 10.06 1.17 14.07
N PHE A 134 10.85 0.13 13.83
CA PHE A 134 10.46 -1.26 14.02
C PHE A 134 10.77 -1.79 15.43
N THR A 135 11.19 -0.94 16.38
CA THR A 135 11.51 -1.40 17.75
C THR A 135 10.28 -1.99 18.46
N GLY A 136 10.37 -3.28 18.77
CA GLY A 136 9.28 -4.08 19.36
C GLY A 136 8.27 -4.60 18.34
N ILE A 137 8.64 -4.63 17.06
CA ILE A 137 7.91 -5.29 15.98
C ILE A 137 8.86 -6.32 15.37
N ASP A 138 8.44 -7.58 15.39
CA ASP A 138 9.26 -8.66 14.82
C ASP A 138 9.27 -8.57 13.30
N ILE A 139 10.48 -8.49 12.73
CA ILE A 139 10.70 -8.58 11.29
C ILE A 139 11.06 -10.04 10.99
N PRO A 140 10.36 -10.72 10.06
CA PRO A 140 10.63 -12.11 9.73
C PRO A 140 12.09 -12.33 9.31
N THR A 141 12.71 -13.38 9.83
CA THR A 141 14.06 -13.79 9.46
C THR A 141 14.06 -14.75 8.28
N GLN A 142 15.22 -15.02 7.71
CA GLN A 142 15.39 -15.99 6.62
C GLN A 142 15.01 -17.40 7.07
N ASP A 143 15.22 -17.75 8.34
CA ASP A 143 14.79 -19.03 8.90
C ASP A 143 13.27 -19.11 9.01
N ASP A 144 12.60 -18.03 9.42
CA ASP A 144 11.14 -17.94 9.39
C ASP A 144 10.60 -18.13 7.96
N TRP A 145 11.24 -17.52 6.96
CA TRP A 145 10.89 -17.70 5.55
C TRP A 145 11.12 -19.13 5.05
N ARG A 146 12.20 -19.80 5.46
CA ARG A 146 12.45 -21.21 5.12
C ARG A 146 11.39 -22.12 5.74
N ALA A 147 11.03 -21.88 6.99
CA ALA A 147 9.96 -22.61 7.67
C ALA A 147 8.61 -22.39 6.97
N LEU A 148 8.27 -21.15 6.63
CA LEU A 148 7.04 -20.84 5.89
C LEU A 148 7.03 -21.44 4.49
N LYS A 149 8.17 -21.40 3.76
CA LYS A 149 8.33 -22.04 2.45
C LYS A 149 8.02 -23.53 2.53
N ALA A 150 8.61 -24.23 3.51
CA ALA A 150 8.36 -25.66 3.72
C ALA A 150 6.87 -25.94 4.01
N SER A 151 6.27 -25.18 4.93
CA SER A 151 4.85 -25.32 5.29
C SER A 151 3.90 -25.05 4.11
N ILE A 152 4.21 -24.06 3.26
CA ILE A 152 3.40 -23.76 2.07
C ILE A 152 3.58 -24.84 1.00
N MET A 153 4.79 -25.36 0.80
CA MET A 153 4.98 -26.46 -0.15
C MET A 153 4.28 -27.74 0.29
N GLU A 154 4.15 -27.98 1.61
CA GLU A 154 3.47 -29.16 2.16
C GLU A 154 1.94 -29.00 2.19
N HIS A 155 1.43 -27.85 2.66
CA HIS A 155 0.02 -27.65 2.96
C HIS A 155 -0.70 -26.65 2.04
N GLY A 156 0.05 -25.92 1.22
CA GLY A 156 -0.47 -24.91 0.31
C GLY A 156 -0.95 -23.62 0.96
N ILE A 157 -1.65 -22.80 0.18
CA ILE A 157 -2.31 -21.58 0.66
C ILE A 157 -3.75 -21.55 0.17
N TYR A 158 -4.62 -20.93 0.97
CA TYR A 158 -6.06 -20.89 0.70
C TYR A 158 -6.40 -19.90 -0.42
N ASN A 159 -5.74 -18.74 -0.43
CA ASN A 159 -6.04 -17.65 -1.36
C ASN A 159 -5.01 -17.62 -2.48
N GLN A 160 -5.46 -17.57 -3.73
CA GLN A 160 -4.56 -17.41 -4.89
C GLN A 160 -3.84 -16.06 -4.88
N ASN A 161 -4.54 -15.02 -4.45
CA ASN A 161 -4.05 -13.66 -4.37
C ASN A 161 -4.38 -13.03 -3.02
N LEU A 162 -3.46 -12.22 -2.49
CA LEU A 162 -3.50 -11.75 -1.10
C LEU A 162 -3.54 -10.23 -0.98
N GLN A 163 -2.69 -9.53 -1.75
CA GLN A 163 -2.46 -8.10 -1.59
C GLN A 163 -2.74 -7.34 -2.88
N ALA A 164 -3.48 -6.25 -2.75
CA ALA A 164 -3.68 -5.24 -3.77
C ALA A 164 -3.81 -3.89 -3.08
N VAL A 165 -3.15 -2.84 -3.58
CA VAL A 165 -3.19 -1.50 -2.96
C VAL A 165 -4.05 -0.56 -3.81
N PRO A 166 -5.38 -0.50 -3.57
CA PRO A 166 -6.28 0.39 -4.29
C PRO A 166 -6.13 1.85 -3.84
N PRO A 167 -6.72 2.82 -4.56
CA PRO A 167 -6.94 4.14 -4.01
C PRO A 167 -7.95 4.04 -2.87
N THR A 168 -7.76 4.83 -1.82
CA THR A 168 -8.69 4.88 -0.69
C THR A 168 -9.40 6.23 -0.70
N GLY A 169 -10.60 6.26 -1.29
CA GLY A 169 -11.41 7.47 -1.40
C GLY A 169 -12.07 7.83 -0.06
N SER A 170 -13.40 7.77 0.01
CA SER A 170 -14.14 8.23 1.19
C SER A 170 -13.76 7.53 2.51
N ILE A 171 -13.34 6.27 2.45
CA ILE A 171 -12.94 5.49 3.63
C ILE A 171 -11.70 6.04 4.33
N SER A 172 -10.81 6.76 3.62
CA SER A 172 -9.59 7.28 4.22
C SER A 172 -9.89 8.42 5.20
N TYR A 173 -10.93 9.23 4.91
CA TYR A 173 -11.40 10.30 5.80
C TYR A 173 -11.97 9.73 7.10
N ILE A 174 -12.82 8.70 6.99
CA ILE A 174 -13.40 8.01 8.16
C ILE A 174 -12.29 7.42 9.03
N ASN A 175 -11.28 6.82 8.38
CA ASN A 175 -10.16 6.20 9.06
C ASN A 175 -9.10 7.20 9.56
N ASN A 176 -9.25 8.49 9.27
CA ASN A 176 -8.26 9.54 9.50
C ASN A 176 -6.87 9.15 8.97
N SER A 177 -6.80 8.89 7.67
CA SER A 177 -5.60 8.40 6.96
C SER A 177 -5.35 9.16 5.66
N THR A 178 -4.07 9.35 5.33
CA THR A 178 -3.68 9.78 3.99
C THR A 178 -4.03 8.68 2.98
N SER A 179 -4.45 9.07 1.77
CA SER A 179 -4.97 8.12 0.78
C SER A 179 -3.88 7.17 0.30
N SER A 180 -4.13 5.87 0.41
CA SER A 180 -3.26 4.81 -0.09
C SER A 180 -1.80 4.99 0.38
N ILE A 181 -0.83 4.65 -0.46
CA ILE A 181 0.60 4.84 -0.20
C ILE A 181 1.24 6.02 -0.95
N HIS A 182 0.46 6.79 -1.70
CA HIS A 182 0.98 7.97 -2.42
C HIS A 182 1.02 9.20 -1.49
N PRO A 183 1.75 10.27 -1.87
CA PRO A 183 1.76 11.50 -1.09
C PRO A 183 0.41 12.20 -1.06
N VAL A 184 0.26 13.19 -0.16
CA VAL A 184 -0.94 14.00 -0.09
C VAL A 184 -0.99 14.93 -1.29
N ALA A 185 -2.18 15.17 -1.84
CA ALA A 185 -2.34 16.14 -2.93
C ALA A 185 -2.26 17.60 -2.44
N ALA A 186 -2.49 17.82 -1.14
CA ALA A 186 -2.38 19.10 -0.45
C ALA A 186 -2.23 18.85 1.06
N LYS A 187 -1.64 19.81 1.80
CA LYS A 187 -1.58 19.78 3.28
C LYS A 187 -2.97 19.88 3.90
N ILE A 188 -3.79 20.77 3.36
CA ILE A 188 -5.21 20.92 3.70
C ILE A 188 -6.01 20.68 2.42
N GLU A 189 -6.75 19.59 2.37
CA GLU A 189 -7.61 19.30 1.24
C GLU A 189 -8.87 20.17 1.31
N ILE A 190 -9.29 20.72 0.17
CA ILE A 190 -10.51 21.51 0.04
C ILE A 190 -11.52 20.68 -0.74
N ARG A 191 -12.65 20.36 -0.10
CA ARG A 191 -13.76 19.65 -0.74
C ARG A 191 -14.97 20.56 -0.90
N LYS A 192 -15.60 20.51 -2.07
CA LYS A 192 -16.90 21.16 -2.30
C LYS A 192 -18.02 20.23 -1.83
N GLU A 193 -18.72 20.60 -0.76
CA GLU A 193 -19.86 19.84 -0.26
C GLU A 193 -21.15 20.67 -0.30
N GLY A 194 -22.02 20.33 -1.27
CA GLY A 194 -23.40 20.78 -1.37
C GLY A 194 -23.67 22.19 -0.83
N LYS A 195 -24.51 22.27 0.21
CA LYS A 195 -24.96 23.53 0.83
C LYS A 195 -23.92 24.19 1.75
N ILE A 196 -22.90 23.46 2.20
CA ILE A 196 -21.83 23.95 3.10
C ILE A 196 -20.79 24.76 2.29
N GLY A 197 -20.74 24.53 0.97
CA GLY A 197 -19.83 25.21 0.06
C GLY A 197 -18.46 24.58 0.08
N ARG A 198 -17.74 24.64 1.21
CA ARG A 198 -16.39 24.06 1.35
C ARG A 198 -16.13 23.41 2.71
N VAL A 199 -15.41 22.30 2.67
CA VAL A 199 -14.88 21.60 3.85
C VAL A 199 -13.37 21.55 3.72
N TYR A 200 -12.68 21.97 4.78
CA TYR A 200 -11.22 21.94 4.88
C TYR A 200 -10.81 20.74 5.71
N TYR A 201 -9.99 19.87 5.13
CA TYR A 201 -9.55 18.63 5.75
C TYR A 201 -8.02 18.61 5.87
N PRO A 202 -7.45 18.94 7.04
CA PRO A 202 -6.01 18.85 7.24
C PRO A 202 -5.56 17.38 7.18
N ALA A 203 -4.38 17.15 6.61
CA ALA A 203 -3.81 15.81 6.55
C ALA A 203 -3.68 15.20 7.96
N PRO A 204 -3.90 13.89 8.13
CA PRO A 204 -3.76 13.23 9.43
C PRO A 204 -2.37 13.42 10.03
N TYR A 205 -2.32 13.74 11.32
CA TYR A 205 -1.10 14.05 12.10
C TYR A 205 -0.37 15.35 11.71
N LEU A 206 -0.96 16.18 10.84
CA LEU A 206 -0.42 17.49 10.51
C LEU A 206 -0.46 18.42 11.74
N THR A 207 0.69 19.01 12.06
CA THR A 207 0.85 20.06 13.06
C THR A 207 1.67 21.20 12.47
N ASN A 208 1.74 22.35 13.16
CA ASN A 208 2.60 23.45 12.72
C ASN A 208 4.10 23.08 12.77
N ASP A 209 4.48 22.09 13.59
CA ASP A 209 5.88 21.68 13.83
C ASP A 209 6.38 20.62 12.84
N ASN A 210 5.52 20.12 11.94
CA ASN A 210 5.87 19.10 10.96
C ASN A 210 5.39 19.42 9.52
N LEU A 211 4.99 20.68 9.26
CA LEU A 211 4.50 21.13 7.95
C LEU A 211 5.42 20.78 6.77
N GLU A 212 6.73 20.75 7.02
CA GLU A 212 7.75 20.45 6.01
C GLU A 212 7.69 18.99 5.51
N TYR A 213 7.21 18.05 6.33
CA TYR A 213 7.13 16.63 5.96
C TYR A 213 5.89 16.30 5.12
N TYR A 214 4.93 17.24 5.03
CA TYR A 214 3.74 17.11 4.18
C TYR A 214 3.92 17.87 2.86
N GLN A 215 5.02 17.61 2.16
CA GLN A 215 5.20 18.11 0.79
C GLN A 215 4.09 17.51 -0.08
N ASP A 216 3.43 18.33 -0.88
CA ASP A 216 2.39 17.80 -1.76
C ASP A 216 2.99 16.97 -2.90
N ALA A 217 2.18 16.09 -3.48
CA ALA A 217 2.60 15.16 -4.51
C ALA A 217 3.14 15.86 -5.78
N TYR A 218 2.75 17.11 -6.05
CA TYR A 218 3.22 17.87 -7.21
C TYR A 218 4.63 18.44 -7.00
N GLU A 219 5.00 18.72 -5.74
CA GLU A 219 6.35 19.16 -5.36
C GLU A 219 7.31 17.98 -5.13
N ILE A 220 6.83 16.84 -4.63
CA ILE A 220 7.65 15.62 -4.46
C ILE A 220 8.18 15.10 -5.79
N GLY A 221 7.36 15.18 -6.85
CA GLY A 221 7.72 14.72 -8.18
C GLY A 221 7.53 13.22 -8.42
N TYR A 222 7.39 12.83 -9.70
CA TYR A 222 7.01 11.47 -10.07
C TYR A 222 8.09 10.42 -9.72
N GLU A 223 9.37 10.79 -9.68
CA GLU A 223 10.49 9.84 -9.48
C GLU A 223 10.39 9.19 -8.11
N LYS A 224 10.29 10.01 -7.06
CA LYS A 224 10.13 9.56 -5.67
C LYS A 224 8.86 8.75 -5.46
N VAL A 225 7.76 9.10 -6.13
CA VAL A 225 6.51 8.33 -6.05
C VAL A 225 6.69 6.96 -6.71
N ILE A 226 7.29 6.92 -7.90
CA ILE A 226 7.58 5.65 -8.60
C ILE A 226 8.54 4.78 -7.78
N ASP A 227 9.57 5.36 -7.17
CA ASP A 227 10.53 4.64 -6.34
C ASP A 227 9.86 3.98 -5.13
N THR A 228 9.00 4.72 -4.42
CA THR A 228 8.21 4.18 -3.30
C THR A 228 7.29 3.04 -3.74
N TYR A 229 6.64 3.19 -4.90
CA TYR A 229 5.79 2.12 -5.43
C TYR A 229 6.59 0.93 -5.92
N ALA A 230 7.80 1.13 -6.46
CA ALA A 230 8.66 0.04 -6.92
C ALA A 230 9.12 -0.83 -5.74
N VAL A 231 9.54 -0.22 -4.62
CA VAL A 231 9.92 -0.97 -3.41
C VAL A 231 8.74 -1.70 -2.77
N ALA A 232 7.50 -1.21 -2.89
CA ALA A 232 6.32 -1.96 -2.45
C ALA A 232 5.93 -3.07 -3.44
N THR A 233 6.05 -2.83 -4.75
CA THR A 233 5.60 -3.72 -5.83
C THR A 233 6.27 -5.09 -5.78
N GLN A 234 7.52 -5.17 -5.35
CA GLN A 234 8.22 -6.44 -5.21
C GLN A 234 7.57 -7.38 -4.17
N HIS A 235 6.79 -6.86 -3.22
CA HIS A 235 6.15 -7.63 -2.15
C HIS A 235 4.64 -7.81 -2.33
N VAL A 236 4.02 -7.07 -3.25
CA VAL A 236 2.58 -7.15 -3.54
C VAL A 236 2.35 -8.06 -4.75
N ASP A 237 1.58 -9.14 -4.59
CA ASP A 237 1.36 -10.15 -5.62
C ASP A 237 0.49 -9.62 -6.78
N GLN A 238 -0.53 -8.80 -6.51
CA GLN A 238 -1.37 -8.18 -7.55
C GLN A 238 -0.78 -6.85 -8.03
N GLY A 239 -1.46 -5.72 -7.78
CA GLY A 239 -1.07 -4.41 -8.27
C GLY A 239 -1.34 -3.29 -7.26
N LEU A 240 -0.78 -2.12 -7.55
CA LEU A 240 -0.93 -0.91 -6.76
C LEU A 240 -1.42 0.21 -7.67
N SER A 241 -2.45 0.94 -7.25
CA SER A 241 -2.97 2.06 -8.03
C SER A 241 -2.05 3.28 -7.93
N LEU A 242 -1.11 3.37 -8.87
CA LEU A 242 -0.13 4.45 -8.95
C LEU A 242 -0.68 5.64 -9.73
N THR A 243 -0.97 6.73 -9.02
CA THR A 243 -1.27 8.04 -9.63
C THR A 243 -0.01 8.87 -9.72
N LEU A 244 0.28 9.42 -10.90
CA LEU A 244 1.36 10.37 -11.10
C LEU A 244 0.81 11.80 -11.09
N PHE A 245 1.50 12.70 -10.37
CA PHE A 245 1.09 14.07 -10.16
C PHE A 245 2.07 15.00 -10.90
N PHE A 246 1.54 15.89 -11.72
CA PHE A 246 2.31 16.81 -12.55
C PHE A 246 1.81 18.23 -12.37
N LYS A 247 2.73 19.20 -12.44
CA LYS A 247 2.36 20.62 -12.57
C LYS A 247 1.69 20.86 -13.92
N ASP A 248 0.90 21.91 -14.02
CA ASP A 248 0.25 22.37 -15.26
C ASP A 248 1.26 22.70 -16.38
N THR A 249 2.50 23.02 -16.03
CA THR A 249 3.60 23.24 -16.97
C THR A 249 4.20 21.97 -17.57
N ALA A 250 3.76 20.77 -17.17
CA ALA A 250 4.34 19.51 -17.64
C ALA A 250 4.03 19.25 -19.11
N THR A 251 5.06 18.84 -19.88
CA THR A 251 4.88 18.49 -21.29
C THR A 251 4.49 17.02 -21.45
N THR A 252 3.96 16.67 -22.63
CA THR A 252 3.73 15.26 -22.99
C THR A 252 5.02 14.43 -22.96
N ARG A 253 6.17 15.07 -23.24
CA ARG A 253 7.49 14.42 -23.13
C ARG A 253 7.84 14.09 -21.67
N ASP A 254 7.49 14.95 -20.72
CA ASP A 254 7.75 14.69 -19.30
C ASP A 254 6.89 13.55 -18.78
N ILE A 255 5.62 13.51 -19.19
CA ILE A 255 4.73 12.38 -18.90
C ILE A 255 5.30 11.08 -19.47
N ASN A 256 5.77 11.09 -20.71
CA ASN A 256 6.33 9.90 -21.35
C ASN A 256 7.64 9.43 -20.66
N LYS A 257 8.51 10.36 -20.22
CA LYS A 257 9.68 10.02 -19.42
C LYS A 257 9.30 9.31 -18.13
N ALA A 258 8.28 9.80 -17.42
CA ALA A 258 7.81 9.17 -16.18
C ALA A 258 7.25 7.77 -16.43
N GLN A 259 6.51 7.55 -17.53
CA GLN A 259 6.02 6.23 -17.92
C GLN A 259 7.17 5.26 -18.21
N ILE A 260 8.18 5.70 -18.97
CA ILE A 260 9.38 4.89 -19.25
C ILE A 260 10.14 4.58 -17.96
N TYR A 261 10.25 5.55 -17.05
CA TYR A 261 10.88 5.35 -15.75
C TYR A 261 10.11 4.32 -14.91
N ALA A 262 8.78 4.42 -14.83
CA ALA A 262 7.93 3.45 -14.15
C ALA A 262 8.11 2.03 -14.71
N TRP A 263 8.10 1.88 -16.04
CA TRP A 263 8.35 0.61 -16.71
C TRP A 263 9.72 0.03 -16.36
N ARG A 264 10.79 0.85 -16.44
CA ARG A 264 12.16 0.41 -16.09
C ARG A 264 12.28 -0.03 -14.63
N LYS A 265 11.49 0.56 -13.73
CA LYS A 265 11.47 0.25 -12.30
C LYS A 265 10.57 -0.93 -11.94
N GLY A 266 9.95 -1.60 -12.93
CA GLY A 266 9.13 -2.79 -12.70
C GLY A 266 7.72 -2.49 -12.19
N ILE A 267 7.22 -1.26 -12.36
CA ILE A 267 5.83 -0.93 -12.02
C ILE A 267 4.88 -1.74 -12.91
N LYS A 268 3.91 -2.42 -12.26
CA LYS A 268 2.94 -3.28 -12.94
C LYS A 268 1.88 -2.50 -13.70
N THR A 269 1.35 -1.42 -13.12
CA THR A 269 0.29 -0.60 -13.71
C THR A 269 0.40 0.88 -13.32
N LEU A 270 -0.11 1.76 -14.17
CA LEU A 270 -0.36 3.18 -13.87
C LEU A 270 -1.87 3.42 -13.85
N TYR A 271 -2.34 4.23 -12.90
CA TYR A 271 -3.77 4.48 -12.72
C TYR A 271 -4.21 5.79 -13.38
N TYR A 272 -3.79 6.94 -12.82
CA TYR A 272 -4.10 8.26 -13.37
C TYR A 272 -2.84 9.11 -13.55
N ILE A 273 -2.91 10.01 -14.52
CA ILE A 273 -2.03 11.17 -14.61
C ILE A 273 -2.86 12.38 -14.19
N ARG A 274 -2.49 12.99 -13.07
CA ARG A 274 -3.18 14.15 -12.51
C ARG A 274 -2.33 15.40 -12.72
N LEU A 275 -2.88 16.35 -13.47
CA LEU A 275 -2.30 17.68 -13.61
C LEU A 275 -2.83 18.58 -12.48
N ARG A 276 -1.97 19.43 -11.92
CA ARG A 276 -2.36 20.41 -10.89
C ARG A 276 -3.44 21.30 -11.49
N GLN A 277 -4.60 21.32 -10.86
CA GLN A 277 -5.66 22.25 -11.23
C GLN A 277 -5.32 23.60 -10.62
N MET A 278 -5.36 24.66 -11.43
CA MET A 278 -5.30 26.02 -10.90
C MET A 278 -6.48 26.24 -9.95
N ALA A 279 -6.24 26.93 -8.83
CA ALA A 279 -7.34 27.43 -8.02
C ALA A 279 -8.26 28.27 -8.91
N LEU A 280 -9.57 28.09 -8.79
CA LEU A 280 -10.52 28.94 -9.51
C LEU A 280 -10.34 30.38 -9.00
N GLU A 281 -10.12 31.35 -9.88
CA GLU A 281 -10.07 32.78 -9.49
C GLU A 281 -11.31 33.14 -8.64
N GLY A 282 -11.11 33.90 -7.56
CA GLY A 282 -12.17 34.29 -6.63
C GLY A 282 -12.50 33.24 -5.55
N THR A 283 -11.65 32.21 -5.38
CA THR A 283 -11.80 31.20 -4.33
C THR A 283 -10.79 31.31 -3.19
N GLU A 284 -9.96 32.34 -3.17
CA GLU A 284 -8.94 32.54 -2.14
C GLU A 284 -9.58 32.92 -0.79
N VAL A 285 -9.06 32.36 0.31
CA VAL A 285 -9.42 32.79 1.67
C VAL A 285 -8.42 33.86 2.08
N GLU A 286 -8.85 35.13 2.11
CA GLU A 286 -8.03 36.21 2.65
C GLU A 286 -7.66 35.91 4.12
N GLY A 287 -6.37 35.89 4.44
CA GLY A 287 -5.86 35.79 5.81
C GLY A 287 -5.46 34.39 6.30
N CYS A 288 -5.60 33.32 5.50
CA CYS A 288 -5.07 31.99 5.86
C CYS A 288 -3.79 31.68 5.07
N VAL A 289 -2.63 31.91 5.70
CA VAL A 289 -1.29 31.64 5.11
C VAL A 289 -1.12 30.18 4.69
N SER A 290 -1.83 29.25 5.36
CA SER A 290 -1.81 27.81 5.06
C SER A 290 -2.86 27.35 4.04
N CYS A 291 -3.77 28.24 3.62
CA CYS A 291 -4.86 27.95 2.69
C CYS A 291 -4.67 28.60 1.31
N ALA A 292 -3.56 29.32 1.10
CA ALA A 292 -3.15 29.79 -0.22
C ALA A 292 -2.68 28.57 -1.05
N LEU A 293 -3.40 28.30 -2.13
CA LEU A 293 -3.13 27.21 -3.09
C LEU A 293 -2.01 27.57 -4.07
#